data_AF-A0A512J5Z9-F1
#
_entry.id   AF-A0A512J5Z9-F1
#
_cell.length_a   1.000
_cell.length_b   1.000
_cell.length_c   1.000
_cell.angle_alpha   90.00
_cell.angle_beta   90.00
_cell.angle_gamma   90.00
#
_symmetry.space_group_name_H-M   'P 1'
#
loop_
_entity.id
_entity.type
_entity.pdbx_description
1 polymer ?
#
loop_
_entity_poly.entity_id
_entity_poly.type
_entity_poly.pdbx_seq_one_letter_code
_entity_poly.pdbx_strand_id
1 'polypeptide(L)'
;MTDRFALRAPVDHEVLLGEIQHVLAALADVETDFAVACEQRGWDPDQEGPPTPDLRRLEAERQRRREPLMRRLDSLDKACRALKPGNAH
;
A
#
# COMPACT_ATOMS: atom_id res chain seq x y z
N MET A 1 -27.53 15.19 28.86
CA MET A 1 -26.49 14.21 28.47
C MET A 1 -26.16 14.46 27.02
N THR A 2 -25.22 15.38 26.79
CA THR A 2 -24.88 15.90 25.46
C THR A 2 -23.74 15.09 24.86
N ASP A 3 -23.95 14.70 23.60
CA ASP A 3 -23.05 14.13 22.60
C ASP A 3 -21.54 14.23 22.90
N ARG A 4 -20.95 13.10 23.28
CA ARG A 4 -19.49 12.87 23.26
C ARG A 4 -19.00 12.27 21.93
N PHE A 5 -19.89 12.01 20.98
CA PHE A 5 -19.55 11.34 19.73
C PHE A 5 -19.04 12.28 18.63
N ALA A 6 -19.35 13.58 18.70
CA ALA A 6 -19.00 14.53 17.63
C ALA A 6 -17.54 15.05 17.68
N LEU A 7 -16.81 14.85 18.80
CA LEU A 7 -15.50 15.47 19.03
C LEU A 7 -14.28 14.57 18.74
N ARG A 8 -14.47 13.32 18.30
CA ARG A 8 -13.37 12.40 17.94
C ARG A 8 -13.22 12.12 16.44
N ALA A 9 -14.29 12.25 15.67
CA ALA A 9 -14.33 11.92 14.25
C ALA A 9 -13.29 12.64 13.35
N PRO A 10 -12.99 13.95 13.50
CA PRO A 10 -12.02 14.60 12.60
C PRO A 10 -10.58 14.15 12.85
N VAL A 11 -10.22 13.84 14.10
CA VAL A 11 -8.88 13.35 14.47
C VAL A 11 -8.66 11.94 13.92
N ASP A 12 -9.67 11.08 13.99
CA ASP A 12 -9.58 9.71 13.46
C ASP A 12 -9.43 9.69 11.93
N HIS A 13 -10.02 10.67 11.21
CA HIS A 13 -9.91 10.77 9.76
C HIS A 13 -8.53 11.25 9.30
N GLU A 14 -7.99 12.30 9.92
CA GLU A 14 -6.65 12.82 9.59
C GLU A 14 -5.55 11.81 9.89
N VAL A 15 -5.67 11.09 11.01
CA VAL A 15 -4.73 10.02 11.38
C VAL A 15 -4.76 8.89 10.35
N LEU A 16 -5.94 8.40 9.95
CA LEU A 16 -6.06 7.37 8.93
C LEU A 16 -5.54 7.84 7.57
N LEU A 17 -5.81 9.08 7.19
CA LEU A 17 -5.29 9.66 5.95
C LEU A 17 -3.75 9.69 5.97
N GLY A 18 -3.15 10.13 7.07
CA GLY A 18 -1.70 10.13 7.25
C GLY A 18 -1.10 8.72 7.17
N GLU A 19 -1.74 7.74 7.81
CA GLU A 19 -1.30 6.34 7.72
C GLU A 19 -1.42 5.77 6.29
N ILE A 20 -2.51 6.08 5.58
CA ILE A 20 -2.69 5.68 4.17
C ILE A 20 -1.60 6.30 3.30
N GLN A 21 -1.36 7.60 3.43
CA GLN A 21 -0.31 8.30 2.67
C GLN A 21 1.06 7.69 2.93
N HIS A 22 1.39 7.39 4.19
CA HIS A 22 2.64 6.74 4.54
C HIS A 22 2.79 5.35 3.92
N VAL A 23 1.74 4.52 3.99
CA VAL A 23 1.76 3.17 3.40
C VAL A 23 1.86 3.23 1.88
N LEU A 24 1.17 4.16 1.23
CA LEU A 24 1.26 4.36 -0.22
C LEU A 24 2.66 4.83 -0.65
N ALA A 25 3.28 5.74 0.11
CA ALA A 25 4.65 6.16 -0.14
C ALA A 25 5.63 4.97 -0.02
N ALA A 26 5.52 4.18 1.05
CA ALA A 26 6.34 2.99 1.22
C ALA A 26 6.13 1.94 0.12
N LEU A 27 4.90 1.80 -0.40
CA LEU A 27 4.62 0.95 -1.56
C LEU A 27 5.29 1.49 -2.82
N ALA A 28 5.20 2.80 -3.06
CA ALA A 28 5.85 3.44 -4.20
C ALA A 28 7.37 3.20 -4.16
N ASP A 29 8.01 3.37 -3.00
CA ASP A 29 9.44 3.10 -2.83
C ASP A 29 9.82 1.67 -3.20
N VAL A 30 9.03 0.67 -2.76
CA VAL A 30 9.27 -0.74 -3.11
C VAL A 30 9.17 -1.00 -4.61
N GLU A 31 8.19 -0.40 -5.27
CA GLU A 31 8.01 -0.55 -6.73
C GLU A 31 9.10 0.18 -7.52
N THR A 32 9.51 1.36 -7.07
CA THR A 32 10.62 2.11 -7.67
C THR A 32 11.95 1.38 -7.50
N ASP A 33 12.25 0.87 -6.30
CA ASP A 33 13.47 0.07 -6.05
C ASP A 33 13.53 -1.13 -6.99
N PHE A 34 12.40 -1.82 -7.20
CA PHE A 34 12.31 -2.95 -8.11
C PHE A 34 12.55 -2.54 -9.56
N ALA A 35 11.88 -1.47 -10.03
CA ALA A 35 12.06 -0.96 -11.39
C ALA A 35 13.53 -0.58 -11.66
N VAL A 36 14.16 0.16 -10.74
CA VAL A 36 15.58 0.54 -10.82
C VAL A 36 16.48 -0.69 -10.86
N ALA A 37 16.22 -1.70 -10.02
CA ALA A 37 17.00 -2.94 -10.01
C ALA A 37 16.87 -3.74 -11.31
N CYS A 38 15.70 -3.71 -11.95
CA CYS A 38 15.47 -4.31 -13.26
C CYS A 38 16.23 -3.56 -14.36
N GLU A 39 16.12 -2.24 -14.41
CA GLU A 39 16.83 -1.39 -15.38
C GLU A 39 18.35 -1.58 -15.30
N GLN A 40 18.93 -1.60 -14.09
CA GLN A 40 20.36 -1.80 -13.87
C GLN A 40 20.87 -3.16 -14.36
N ARG A 41 19.98 -4.17 -14.42
CA ARG A 41 20.30 -5.51 -14.93
C ARG A 41 20.01 -5.67 -16.41
N GLY A 42 19.58 -4.60 -17.08
CA GLY A 42 19.21 -4.62 -18.50
C GLY A 42 17.98 -5.50 -18.76
N TRP A 43 17.09 -5.64 -17.78
CA TRP A 43 15.86 -6.38 -17.99
C TRP A 43 14.90 -5.56 -18.86
N ASP A 44 14.37 -6.21 -19.89
CA ASP A 44 13.34 -5.67 -20.77
C ASP A 44 12.04 -6.47 -20.55
N PRO A 45 10.94 -5.84 -20.10
CA PRO A 45 9.64 -6.50 -19.94
C PRO A 45 9.08 -7.06 -21.26
N ASP A 46 9.49 -6.50 -22.41
CA ASP A 46 9.03 -6.92 -23.73
C ASP A 46 9.84 -8.09 -24.31
N GLN A 47 10.90 -8.51 -23.63
CA GLN A 47 11.70 -9.66 -24.04
C GLN A 47 10.98 -10.98 -23.71
N GLU A 48 10.53 -11.69 -24.74
CA GLU A 48 9.95 -13.04 -24.57
C GLU A 48 11.00 -14.05 -24.09
N GLY A 49 10.83 -14.54 -22.87
CA GLY A 49 11.67 -15.56 -22.28
C GLY A 49 11.31 -15.84 -20.82
N PRO A 50 11.67 -17.01 -20.27
CA PRO A 50 11.46 -17.27 -18.85
C PRO A 50 12.27 -16.28 -18.01
N PRO A 51 11.73 -15.78 -16.88
CA PRO A 51 12.44 -14.84 -16.02
C PRO A 51 13.73 -15.48 -15.51
N THR A 52 14.83 -14.73 -15.61
CA THR A 52 16.15 -15.16 -15.12
C THR A 52 16.09 -15.45 -13.61
N PRO A 53 16.98 -16.31 -13.07
CA PRO A 53 17.02 -16.57 -11.62
C PRO A 53 17.18 -15.29 -10.78
N ASP A 54 17.90 -14.31 -11.32
CA ASP A 54 18.08 -12.99 -10.71
C ASP A 54 16.80 -12.17 -10.68
N LEU A 55 16.03 -12.15 -11.76
CA LEU A 55 14.74 -11.47 -11.81
C LEU A 55 13.75 -12.12 -10.83
N ARG A 56 13.68 -13.45 -10.78
CA ARG A 56 12.83 -14.17 -9.80
C ARG A 56 13.19 -13.82 -8.36
N ARG A 57 14.48 -13.61 -8.08
CA ARG A 57 14.93 -13.19 -6.75
C ARG A 57 14.49 -11.75 -6.44
N LEU A 58 14.59 -10.84 -7.39
CA LEU A 58 14.09 -9.47 -7.24
C LEU A 58 12.57 -9.42 -7.05
N GLU A 59 11.82 -10.21 -7.82
CA GLU A 59 10.37 -10.34 -7.67
C GLU A 59 9.98 -10.91 -6.31
N ALA A 60 10.69 -11.94 -5.84
CA ALA A 60 10.46 -12.52 -4.53
C ALA A 60 10.71 -11.50 -3.41
N GLU A 61 11.77 -10.69 -3.51
CA GLU A 61 12.07 -9.64 -2.55
C GLU A 61 11.05 -8.51 -2.58
N ARG A 62 10.68 -8.04 -3.79
CA ARG A 62 9.59 -7.09 -4.00
C ARG A 62 8.31 -7.59 -3.33
N GLN A 63 7.93 -8.84 -3.57
CA GLN A 63 6.71 -9.42 -3.00
C GLN A 63 6.78 -9.50 -1.48
N ARG A 64 7.92 -9.92 -0.91
CA ARG A 64 8.13 -9.97 0.56
C ARG A 64 7.98 -8.60 1.22
N ARG A 65 8.50 -7.54 0.60
CA ARG A 65 8.39 -6.15 1.08
C ARG A 65 6.99 -5.58 0.89
N ARG A 66 6.36 -5.87 -0.25
CA ARG A 66 5.05 -5.36 -0.65
C ARG A 66 3.89 -5.97 0.14
N GLU A 67 3.96 -7.26 0.44
CA GLU A 67 2.87 -8.01 1.08
C GLU A 67 2.39 -7.44 2.43
N PRO A 68 3.26 -7.11 3.42
CA PRO A 68 2.80 -6.52 4.68
C PRO A 68 2.16 -5.14 4.47
N LEU A 69 2.65 -4.35 3.52
CA LEU A 69 2.12 -3.02 3.20
C LEU A 69 0.74 -3.12 2.55
N MET A 70 0.55 -4.07 1.62
CA MET A 70 -0.76 -4.36 1.03
C MET A 70 -1.78 -4.80 2.09
N ARG A 71 -1.39 -5.70 3.00
CA ARG A 71 -2.27 -6.12 4.11
C ARG A 71 -2.62 -4.94 5.02
N ARG A 72 -1.67 -4.04 5.29
CA ARG A 72 -1.94 -2.83 6.08
C ARG A 72 -2.91 -1.90 5.36
N LEU A 73 -2.74 -1.70 4.06
CA LEU A 73 -3.65 -0.89 3.25
C LEU A 73 -5.07 -1.45 3.25
N ASP A 74 -5.24 -2.78 3.16
CA ASP A 74 -6.55 -3.44 3.28
C ASP A 74 -7.19 -3.19 4.66
N SER A 75 -6.40 -3.22 5.74
CA SER A 75 -6.87 -2.89 7.08
C SER A 75 -7.32 -1.43 7.19
N LEU A 76 -6.57 -0.51 6.57
CA LEU A 76 -6.90 0.92 6.55
C LEU A 76 -8.16 1.20 5.72
N ASP A 77 -8.32 0.56 4.57
CA ASP A 77 -9.56 0.67 3.76
C ASP A 77 -10.78 0.20 4.57
N LYS A 78 -10.67 -0.92 5.28
CA LYS A 78 -11.74 -1.40 6.19
C LYS A 78 -12.05 -0.40 7.29
N ALA A 79 -11.03 0.21 7.90
CA ALA A 79 -11.21 1.24 8.93
C ALA A 79 -11.91 2.49 8.35
N CYS A 80 -11.49 2.96 7.17
CA CYS A 80 -12.13 4.07 6.47
C CYS A 80 -13.59 3.78 6.13
N ARG A 81 -13.92 2.56 5.70
CA ARG A 81 -15.31 2.15 5.42
C ARG A 81 -16.15 2.09 6.69
N ALA A 82 -15.60 1.62 7.80
CA ALA A 82 -16.29 1.58 9.09
C ALA A 82 -16.61 2.99 9.64
N LEU A 83 -15.80 3.99 9.28
CA LEU A 83 -16.03 5.39 9.64
C LEU A 83 -17.08 6.10 8.79
N LYS A 84 -17.48 5.56 7.63
CA LYS A 84 -18.63 6.09 6.89
C LYS A 84 -19.90 5.65 7.61
N PRO A 85 -20.60 6.51 8.38
CA PRO A 85 -21.91 6.15 8.89
C PRO A 85 -22.83 5.95 7.68
N GLY A 86 -23.69 4.94 7.74
CA GLY A 86 -24.55 4.58 6.63
C GLY A 86 -25.31 5.78 6.07
N ASN A 87 -25.17 6.02 4.76
CA ASN A 87 -26.31 6.43 3.94
C ASN A 87 -27.28 5.24 3.90
N ALA A 88 -27.94 4.96 5.03
CA ALA A 88 -29.09 4.08 5.10
C ALA A 88 -30.30 5.00 5.30
N HIS A 89 -30.74 5.57 4.18
CA HIS A 89 -32.10 6.08 4.01
C HIS A 89 -33.00 4.92 3.56
#